data_AF-A0A836QL80-F1
#
_entry.id   AF-A0A836QL80-F1
#
_cell.length_a   1.000
_cell.length_b   1.000
_cell.length_c   1.000
_cell.angle_alpha   90.00
_cell.angle_beta   90.00
_cell.angle_gamma   90.00
#
_symmetry.space_group_name_H-M   'P 1'
#
loop_
_entity.id
_entity.type
_entity.pdbx_description
1 polymer ?
#
loop_
_entity_poly.entity_id
_entity_poly.type
_entity_poly.pdbx_seq_one_letter_code
_entity_poly.pdbx_strand_id
1 'polypeptide(L)'
;MTIQYHGVDAPPNDLLGFLGNLFERGASLTYGAGQVSMYDHMLQTAELAETAGAVPALAAALLHDVGRFGTNYDFDFTDGSHTAMQLATRDMRHEETGVRMLKPYFGPDVPASVRLNVPAKRYLSAVDAEQYAGLTETTLHTLGLQGGPMSEEEAR
;
A
#
# COMPACT_ATOMS: atom_id res chain seq x y z
N MET A 1 -15.72 -0.14 18.13
CA MET A 1 -14.79 -1.28 18.06
C MET A 1 -13.42 -0.69 17.81
N THR A 2 -12.55 -0.66 18.82
CA THR A 2 -11.19 -0.12 18.70
C THR A 2 -10.36 -1.14 17.94
N ILE A 3 -9.91 -0.80 16.73
CA ILE A 3 -8.98 -1.66 15.99
C ILE A 3 -7.63 -1.50 16.69
N GLN A 4 -7.16 -2.55 17.37
CA GLN A 4 -5.78 -2.62 17.82
C GLN A 4 -4.93 -3.13 16.66
N TYR A 5 -3.93 -2.34 16.27
CA TYR A 5 -2.94 -2.74 15.28
C TYR A 5 -1.73 -3.30 16.04
N HIS A 6 -1.39 -4.58 15.82
CA HIS A 6 -0.24 -5.21 16.47
C HIS A 6 1.02 -4.38 16.22
N GLY A 7 1.72 -3.99 17.29
CA GLY A 7 2.97 -3.21 17.23
C GLY A 7 2.78 -1.72 16.93
N VAL A 8 1.62 -1.14 17.22
CA VAL A 8 1.39 0.32 17.19
C VAL A 8 0.96 0.80 18.57
N ASP A 9 1.89 1.39 19.31
CA ASP A 9 1.66 1.93 20.65
C ASP A 9 1.35 3.43 20.58
N ALA A 10 0.21 3.79 19.99
CA ALA A 10 -0.26 5.18 19.90
C ALA A 10 -1.77 5.29 20.15
N PRO A 11 -2.24 6.34 20.86
CA PRO A 11 -3.67 6.55 21.06
C PRO A 11 -4.35 6.92 19.72
N PRO A 12 -5.66 6.66 19.56
CA PRO A 12 -6.40 6.87 18.30
C PRO A 12 -6.43 8.31 17.75
N ASN A 13 -5.91 9.28 18.52
CA ASN A 13 -5.89 10.71 18.17
C ASN A 13 -4.44 11.22 17.94
N ASP A 14 -3.43 10.36 18.06
CA ASP A 14 -2.03 10.72 17.83
C ASP A 14 -1.56 10.17 16.48
N LEU A 15 -1.82 10.95 15.43
CA LEU A 15 -1.39 10.60 14.08
C LEU A 15 0.13 10.44 13.98
N LEU A 16 0.91 11.29 14.68
CA LEU A 16 2.36 11.28 14.57
C LEU A 16 2.95 10.06 15.27
N GLY A 17 2.47 9.72 16.47
CA GLY A 17 2.83 8.47 17.14
C GLY A 17 2.41 7.25 16.32
N PHE A 18 1.21 7.25 15.78
CA PHE A 18 0.70 6.16 14.94
C PHE A 18 1.58 5.94 13.70
N LEU A 19 1.88 7.00 12.95
CA LEU A 19 2.73 6.90 11.77
C LEU A 19 4.18 6.59 12.16
N GLY A 20 4.73 7.19 13.20
CA GLY A 20 6.10 6.92 13.66
C GLY A 20 6.35 5.44 13.90
N ASN A 21 5.48 4.78 14.67
CA ASN A 21 5.57 3.34 14.92
C ASN A 21 5.48 2.50 13.63
N LEU A 22 4.62 2.90 12.68
CA LEU A 22 4.47 2.19 11.40
C LEU A 22 5.69 2.35 10.50
N PHE A 23 6.24 3.56 10.39
CA PHE A 23 7.42 3.82 9.58
C PHE A 23 8.67 3.17 10.18
N GLU A 24 8.82 3.11 11.50
CA GLU A 24 9.87 2.32 12.17
C GLU A 24 9.81 0.84 11.81
N ARG A 25 8.61 0.23 11.85
CA ARG A 25 8.41 -1.14 11.37
C ARG A 25 8.68 -1.28 9.88
N GLY A 26 8.28 -0.29 9.08
CA GLY A 26 8.47 -0.27 7.64
C GLY A 26 9.94 -0.28 7.23
N ALA A 27 10.82 0.28 8.04
CA ALA A 27 12.26 0.32 7.77
C ALA A 27 12.92 -1.08 7.79
N SER A 28 12.36 -2.04 8.55
CA SER A 28 12.85 -3.42 8.59
C SER A 28 12.16 -4.36 7.59
N LEU A 29 11.23 -3.86 6.77
CA LEU A 29 10.42 -4.66 5.85
C LEU A 29 10.84 -4.40 4.40
N THR A 30 11.18 -5.46 3.66
CA THR A 30 11.61 -5.40 2.26
C THR A 30 10.44 -5.22 1.28
N TYR A 31 10.55 -4.29 0.34
CA TYR A 31 9.54 -4.08 -0.72
C TYR A 31 10.05 -4.51 -2.10
N GLY A 32 9.14 -5.00 -2.95
CA GLY A 32 9.50 -5.55 -4.27
C GLY A 32 10.61 -6.60 -4.11
N ALA A 33 11.54 -6.73 -5.05
CA ALA A 33 12.66 -7.69 -4.96
C ALA A 33 13.70 -7.43 -3.84
N GLY A 34 13.33 -6.73 -2.76
CA GLY A 34 14.19 -6.40 -1.62
C GLY A 34 15.18 -5.28 -1.90
N GLN A 35 14.95 -4.47 -2.94
CA GLN A 35 15.83 -3.36 -3.30
C GLN A 35 15.67 -2.13 -2.40
N VAL A 36 14.49 -1.96 -1.80
CA VAL A 36 14.16 -0.86 -0.89
C VAL A 36 13.31 -1.38 0.26
N SER A 37 13.27 -0.64 1.36
CA SER A 37 12.31 -0.94 2.44
C SER A 37 10.89 -0.45 2.12
N MET A 38 9.87 -0.94 2.83
CA MET A 38 8.51 -0.41 2.78
C MET A 38 8.50 1.09 3.12
N TYR A 39 9.33 1.49 4.09
CA TYR A 39 9.55 2.88 4.48
C TYR A 39 10.07 3.72 3.29
N ASP A 40 11.14 3.26 2.64
CA ASP A 40 11.76 3.97 1.52
C ASP A 40 10.81 4.06 0.32
N HIS A 41 10.09 2.99 0.01
CA HIS A 41 9.08 2.96 -1.06
C HIS A 41 7.98 4.02 -0.84
N MET A 42 7.43 4.07 0.37
CA MET A 42 6.39 5.04 0.72
C MET A 42 6.92 6.48 0.66
N LEU A 43 8.14 6.74 1.12
CA LEU A 43 8.77 8.06 1.04
C LEU A 43 9.09 8.49 -0.38
N GLN A 44 9.70 7.61 -1.19
CA GLN A 44 10.02 7.91 -2.59
C GLN A 44 8.75 8.25 -3.38
N THR A 45 7.64 7.54 -3.12
CA THR A 45 6.35 7.84 -3.76
C THR A 45 5.86 9.25 -3.38
N ALA A 46 6.02 9.65 -2.12
CA ALA A 46 5.66 10.98 -1.64
C ALA A 46 6.56 12.08 -2.23
N GLU A 47 7.87 11.84 -2.30
CA GLU A 47 8.86 12.76 -2.90
C GLU A 47 8.58 12.98 -4.39
N LEU A 48 8.21 11.92 -5.12
CA LEU A 48 7.79 12.03 -6.52
C LEU A 48 6.51 12.86 -6.68
N ALA A 49 5.52 12.69 -5.80
CA ALA A 49 4.30 13.49 -5.81
C ALA A 49 4.60 14.97 -5.50
N GLU A 50 5.47 15.24 -4.52
CA GLU A 50 5.92 16.59 -4.18
C GLU A 50 6.66 17.25 -5.36
N THR A 51 7.62 16.54 -5.97
CA THR A 51 8.41 17.01 -7.11
C THR A 51 7.54 17.31 -8.32
N ALA A 52 6.46 16.53 -8.52
CA ALA A 52 5.48 16.76 -9.57
C ALA A 52 4.50 17.92 -9.26
N GLY A 53 4.62 18.58 -8.11
CA GLY A 53 3.70 19.63 -7.66
C GLY A 53 2.32 19.11 -7.27
N ALA A 54 2.15 17.80 -7.09
CA ALA A 54 0.89 17.14 -6.76
C ALA A 54 0.61 17.19 -5.24
N VAL A 55 0.67 18.39 -4.65
CA VAL A 55 0.49 18.63 -3.20
C VAL A 55 -0.78 17.98 -2.64
N PRO A 56 -1.96 18.03 -3.32
CA PRO A 56 -3.15 17.37 -2.80
C PRO A 56 -3.03 15.84 -2.67
N ALA A 57 -2.14 15.22 -3.45
CA ALA A 57 -1.94 13.78 -3.47
C ALA A 57 -0.81 13.31 -2.53
N LEU A 58 -0.01 14.22 -1.97
CA LEU A 58 1.21 13.89 -1.21
C LEU A 58 0.93 12.92 -0.04
N ALA A 59 -0.09 13.21 0.77
CA ALA A 59 -0.46 12.34 1.88
C ALA A 59 -0.95 10.95 1.41
N ALA A 60 -1.69 10.90 0.31
CA ALA A 60 -2.16 9.64 -0.25
C ALA A 60 -1.01 8.82 -0.85
N ALA A 61 -0.07 9.48 -1.54
CA ALA A 61 1.13 8.87 -2.10
C ALA A 61 2.01 8.27 -0.99
N LEU A 62 2.22 9.03 0.08
CA LEU A 62 2.97 8.57 1.26
C LEU A 62 2.30 7.35 1.92
N LEU A 63 0.97 7.31 1.98
CA LEU A 63 0.23 6.36 2.81
C LEU A 63 -0.47 5.25 2.03
N HIS A 64 -0.27 5.15 0.72
CA HIS A 64 -1.02 4.23 -0.14
C HIS A 64 -0.90 2.77 0.29
N ASP A 65 0.26 2.35 0.78
CA ASP A 65 0.53 0.98 1.22
C ASP A 65 0.39 0.77 2.75
N VAL A 66 -0.07 1.78 3.50
CA VAL A 66 -0.14 1.72 4.98
C VAL A 66 -1.01 0.55 5.50
N GLY A 67 -1.98 0.11 4.70
CA GLY A 67 -2.82 -1.02 5.05
C GLY A 67 -2.06 -2.35 5.16
N ARG A 68 -0.87 -2.49 4.55
CA ARG A 68 -0.05 -3.71 4.63
C ARG A 68 0.40 -4.02 6.05
N PHE A 69 0.56 -3.01 6.90
CA PHE A 69 0.90 -3.19 8.31
C PHE A 69 -0.24 -3.75 9.16
N GLY A 70 -1.49 -3.61 8.68
CA GLY A 70 -2.70 -4.11 9.33
C GLY A 70 -3.23 -5.41 8.73
N THR A 71 -2.63 -5.91 7.66
CA THR A 71 -2.95 -7.23 7.10
C THR A 71 -2.04 -8.27 7.76
N ASN A 72 -2.63 -9.18 8.55
CA ASN A 72 -1.92 -10.37 9.00
C ASN A 72 -1.69 -11.26 7.79
N TYR A 73 -0.56 -11.09 7.09
CA TYR A 73 -0.01 -12.22 6.36
C TYR A 73 0.30 -13.29 7.43
N ASP A 74 -0.12 -14.54 7.23
CA ASP A 74 0.04 -15.63 8.20
C ASP A 74 1.51 -16.07 8.42
N PHE A 75 2.48 -15.16 8.25
CA PHE A 75 3.90 -15.44 8.32
C PHE A 75 4.58 -14.52 9.33
N ASP A 76 5.44 -15.14 10.15
CA ASP A 76 6.32 -14.47 11.09
C ASP A 76 7.27 -13.55 10.28
N PHE A 77 7.27 -12.26 10.60
CA PHE A 77 8.00 -11.22 9.86
C PHE A 77 9.51 -11.27 10.15
N THR A 78 10.16 -12.41 9.91
CA THR A 78 11.60 -12.57 10.14
C THR A 78 12.46 -12.24 8.91
N ASP A 79 11.88 -12.10 7.69
CA ASP A 79 12.62 -11.59 6.51
C ASP A 79 11.83 -10.79 5.43
N GLY A 80 10.50 -10.81 5.37
CA GLY A 80 9.92 -10.78 4.03
C GLY A 80 8.50 -10.26 3.88
N SER A 81 8.27 -8.94 3.93
CA SER A 81 7.04 -8.43 3.29
C SER A 81 7.02 -8.80 1.80
N HIS A 82 8.17 -8.77 1.11
CA HIS A 82 8.29 -9.30 -0.25
C HIS A 82 7.98 -10.80 -0.34
N THR A 83 8.67 -11.62 0.46
CA THR A 83 8.51 -13.08 0.49
C THR A 83 7.05 -13.44 0.82
N ALA A 84 6.46 -12.80 1.81
CA ALA A 84 5.06 -12.98 2.19
C ALA A 84 4.09 -12.58 1.08
N MET A 85 4.36 -11.49 0.36
CA MET A 85 3.56 -11.09 -0.80
C MET A 85 3.64 -12.11 -1.94
N GLN A 86 4.82 -12.68 -2.20
CA GLN A 86 4.99 -13.75 -3.21
C GLN A 86 4.34 -15.07 -2.80
N LEU A 87 4.33 -15.40 -1.51
CA LEU A 87 3.68 -16.60 -0.97
C LEU A 87 2.18 -16.43 -0.73
N ALA A 88 1.66 -15.20 -0.84
CA ALA A 88 0.26 -14.92 -0.61
C ALA A 88 -0.64 -15.71 -1.57
N THR A 89 -1.72 -16.28 -1.04
CA THR A 89 -2.75 -16.99 -1.82
C THR A 89 -4.05 -16.21 -1.93
N ARG A 90 -4.13 -15.04 -1.28
CA ARG A 90 -5.26 -14.12 -1.24
C ARG A 90 -4.75 -12.68 -1.22
N ASP A 91 -5.53 -11.75 -1.77
CA ASP A 91 -5.16 -10.33 -1.91
C ASP A 91 -5.01 -9.59 -0.56
N MET A 92 -5.69 -10.03 0.49
CA MET A 92 -5.69 -9.39 1.83
C MET A 92 -6.22 -7.94 1.88
N ARG A 93 -6.49 -7.31 0.72
CA ARG A 93 -7.21 -6.04 0.57
C ARG A 93 -6.60 -4.92 1.40
N HIS A 94 -5.29 -4.72 1.26
CA HIS A 94 -4.54 -3.70 1.98
C HIS A 94 -5.09 -2.28 1.73
N GLU A 95 -5.62 -1.99 0.54
CA GLU A 95 -6.25 -0.73 0.17
C GLU A 95 -7.47 -0.40 1.06
N GLU A 96 -8.28 -1.41 1.40
CA GLU A 96 -9.41 -1.25 2.33
C GLU A 96 -8.96 -1.18 3.78
N THR A 97 -7.89 -1.88 4.12
CA THR A 97 -7.28 -1.80 5.46
C THR A 97 -6.70 -0.42 5.71
N GLY A 98 -6.01 0.16 4.72
CA GLY A 98 -5.48 1.52 4.75
C GLY A 98 -6.59 2.55 4.93
N VAL A 99 -7.71 2.42 4.21
CA VAL A 99 -8.90 3.25 4.44
C VAL A 99 -9.33 3.25 5.90
N ARG A 100 -9.45 2.06 6.52
CA ARG A 100 -9.91 1.95 7.91
C ARG A 100 -8.91 2.60 8.88
N MET A 101 -7.62 2.47 8.59
CA MET A 101 -6.53 3.09 9.37
C MET A 101 -6.52 4.61 9.28
N LEU A 102 -6.80 5.18 8.11
CA LEU A 102 -6.64 6.61 7.85
C LEU A 102 -7.89 7.45 8.11
N LYS A 103 -9.08 6.84 8.07
CA LYS A 103 -10.37 7.51 8.32
C LYS A 103 -10.44 8.37 9.59
N PRO A 104 -9.83 8.00 10.73
CA PRO A 104 -9.86 8.84 11.93
C PRO A 104 -9.05 10.13 11.82
N TYR A 105 -8.07 10.19 10.91
CA TYR A 105 -7.05 11.25 10.87
C TYR A 105 -7.15 12.17 9.66
N PHE A 106 -7.77 11.71 8.58
CA PHE A 106 -7.85 12.44 7.32
C PHE A 106 -9.29 12.66 6.86
N GLY A 107 -9.51 13.76 6.14
CA GLY A 107 -10.73 13.97 5.36
C GLY A 107 -10.90 12.89 4.27
N PRO A 108 -12.05 12.86 3.56
CA PRO A 108 -12.42 11.75 2.69
C PRO A 108 -11.44 11.50 1.53
N ASP A 109 -10.74 12.54 1.08
CA ASP A 109 -9.89 12.49 -0.12
C ASP A 109 -8.72 11.51 0.04
N VAL A 110 -7.99 11.55 1.16
CA VAL A 110 -6.81 10.68 1.36
C VAL A 110 -7.21 9.20 1.43
N PRO A 111 -8.16 8.76 2.29
CA PRO A 111 -8.62 7.38 2.28
C PRO A 111 -9.23 6.95 0.94
N ALA A 112 -9.91 7.86 0.20
CA ALA A 112 -10.45 7.54 -1.11
C ALA A 112 -9.34 7.24 -2.12
N SER A 113 -8.30 8.08 -2.18
CA SER A 113 -7.13 7.87 -3.03
C SER A 113 -6.39 6.58 -2.67
N VAL A 114 -6.21 6.28 -1.37
CA VAL A 114 -5.59 5.03 -0.91
C VAL A 114 -6.40 3.82 -1.37
N ARG A 115 -7.75 3.85 -1.29
CA ARG A 115 -8.61 2.76 -1.79
C ARG A 115 -8.41 2.49 -3.27
N LEU A 116 -8.10 3.53 -4.05
CA LEU A 116 -7.99 3.46 -5.50
C LEU A 116 -6.63 2.96 -5.99
N ASN A 117 -5.64 2.72 -5.13
CA ASN A 117 -4.30 2.29 -5.56
C ASN A 117 -4.32 0.93 -6.31
N VAL A 118 -5.11 -0.05 -5.86
CA VAL A 118 -5.28 -1.36 -6.50
C VAL A 118 -6.11 -1.24 -7.78
N PRO A 119 -7.31 -0.62 -7.78
CA PRO A 119 -8.03 -0.34 -9.02
C PRO A 119 -7.19 0.40 -10.07
N ALA A 120 -6.40 1.41 -9.67
CA ALA A 120 -5.52 2.13 -10.58
C ALA A 120 -4.45 1.21 -11.20
N LYS A 121 -3.83 0.34 -10.40
CA LYS A 121 -2.91 -0.68 -10.92
C LYS A 121 -3.61 -1.59 -11.94
N ARG A 122 -4.81 -2.11 -11.62
CA ARG A 122 -5.57 -2.99 -12.52
C ARG A 122 -5.95 -2.29 -13.82
N TYR A 123 -6.34 -1.01 -13.74
CA TYR A 123 -6.67 -0.18 -14.89
C TYR A 123 -5.44 0.06 -15.79
N LEU A 124 -4.35 0.58 -15.23
CA LEU A 124 -3.11 0.84 -15.98
C LEU A 124 -2.57 -0.45 -16.62
N SER A 125 -2.64 -1.57 -15.92
CA SER A 125 -2.27 -2.89 -16.45
C SER A 125 -3.12 -3.33 -17.66
N ALA A 126 -4.33 -2.78 -17.83
CA ALA A 126 -5.21 -3.09 -18.95
C ALA A 126 -5.03 -2.15 -20.14
N VAL A 127 -4.73 -0.87 -19.90
CA VAL A 127 -4.72 0.16 -20.95
C VAL A 127 -3.32 0.60 -21.38
N ASP A 128 -2.29 0.27 -20.60
CA ASP A 128 -0.90 0.65 -20.87
C ASP A 128 -0.01 -0.59 -20.88
N ALA A 129 0.32 -1.04 -22.11
CA ALA A 129 1.13 -2.22 -22.33
C ALA A 129 2.59 -2.07 -21.85
N GLU A 130 3.13 -0.84 -21.83
CA GLU A 130 4.49 -0.58 -21.37
C GLU A 130 4.54 -0.68 -19.84
N GLN A 131 3.57 -0.09 -19.14
CA GLN A 131 3.41 -0.26 -17.70
C GLN A 131 3.25 -1.73 -17.31
N TYR A 132 2.41 -2.48 -18.03
CA TYR A 132 2.21 -3.90 -17.77
C TYR A 132 3.51 -4.71 -17.93
N ALA A 133 4.28 -4.44 -18.99
CA ALA A 133 5.54 -5.12 -19.25
C ALA A 133 6.63 -4.80 -18.20
N GLY A 134 6.55 -3.64 -17.55
CA GLY A 134 7.48 -3.20 -16.50
C GLY A 134 7.21 -3.75 -15.11
N LEU A 135 6.12 -4.51 -14.91
CA LEU A 135 5.75 -5.01 -13.58
C LEU A 135 6.75 -6.08 -13.07
N THR A 136 7.12 -5.96 -11.79
CA THR A 136 7.93 -6.97 -11.11
C THR A 136 7.15 -8.27 -10.90
N GLU A 137 7.85 -9.38 -10.68
CA GLU A 137 7.25 -10.70 -10.40
C GLU A 137 6.23 -10.63 -9.25
N THR A 138 6.57 -9.96 -8.14
CA THR A 138 5.64 -9.76 -7.01
C THR A 138 4.41 -8.95 -7.39
N THR A 139 4.59 -7.94 -8.25
CA THR A 139 3.48 -7.08 -8.66
C THR A 139 2.54 -7.84 -9.59
N LEU A 140 3.07 -8.67 -10.49
CA LEU A 140 2.30 -9.59 -11.33
C LEU A 140 1.55 -10.63 -10.49
N HIS A 141 2.21 -11.24 -9.51
CA HIS A 141 1.58 -12.21 -8.60
C HIS A 141 0.40 -11.60 -7.85
N THR A 142 0.62 -10.45 -7.19
CA THR A 142 -0.44 -9.76 -6.44
C THR A 142 -1.54 -9.19 -7.35
N LEU A 143 -1.21 -8.76 -8.59
CA LEU A 143 -2.20 -8.38 -9.59
C LEU A 143 -3.14 -9.55 -9.92
N GLY A 144 -2.61 -10.77 -10.06
CA GLY A 144 -3.42 -11.98 -10.24
C GLY A 144 -4.40 -12.23 -9.09
N LEU A 145 -3.93 -12.11 -7.84
CA LEU A 145 -4.79 -12.24 -6.65
C LEU A 145 -5.89 -11.17 -6.57
N GLN A 146 -5.67 -10.03 -7.22
CA GLN A 146 -6.57 -8.86 -7.26
C GLN A 146 -7.57 -8.89 -8.42
N GLY A 147 -7.62 -9.98 -9.19
CA GLY A 147 -8.51 -10.13 -10.34
C GLY A 147 -7.90 -9.68 -11.67
N GLY A 148 -6.58 -9.55 -11.74
CA GLY A 148 -5.86 -9.24 -12.98
C GLY A 148 -6.06 -7.82 -13.50
N PRO A 149 -5.54 -7.51 -14.70
CA PRO A 149 -5.92 -6.31 -15.44
C PRO A 149 -7.44 -6.17 -15.53
N MET A 150 -7.94 -4.94 -15.51
CA MET A 150 -9.37 -4.68 -15.72
C MET A 150 -9.84 -5.21 -17.07
N SER A 151 -11.05 -5.77 -17.09
CA SER A 151 -11.77 -6.03 -18.34
C SER A 151 -12.14 -4.71 -19.05
N GLU A 152 -12.51 -4.79 -20.34
CA GLU A 152 -13.01 -3.62 -21.07
C GLU A 152 -14.20 -2.94 -20.38
N GLU A 153 -15.06 -3.70 -19.69
CA GLU A 153 -16.21 -3.15 -18.97
C GLU A 153 -15.78 -2.42 -17.70
N GLU A 154 -14.82 -2.96 -16.95
CA GLU A 154 -14.28 -2.30 -15.74
C GLU A 154 -13.47 -1.04 -16.06
N ALA A 155 -12.90 -0.95 -17.27
CA ALA A 155 -12.06 0.17 -17.70
C ALA A 155 -12.83 1.31 -18.41
N ARG A 156 -14.17 1.22 -18.53
CA ARG A 156 -15.04 2.25 -19.13
C ARG A 156 -15.59 3.22 -18.10
#